data_AF-A0A5C8Q0V5-F1
#
_entry.id   AF-A0A5C8Q0V5-F1
#
_cell.length_a   1.000
_cell.length_b   1.000
_cell.length_c   1.000
_cell.angle_alpha   90.00
_cell.angle_beta   90.00
_cell.angle_gamma   90.00
#
_symmetry.space_group_name_H-M   'P 1'
#
loop_
_entity.id
_entity.type
_entity.pdbx_description
1 polymer ?
#
loop_
_entity_poly.entity_id
_entity_poly.type
_entity_poly.pdbx_seq_one_letter_code
_entity_poly.pdbx_strand_id
1 'polypeptide(L)'
;MRHITTHTTPATGLRSIADTSWHPRGACYGMDPEEADELFFPRPRDLCAIAEARSLCSRCPVRRDCLNHALENGIKEGTWGGLTKAERRPWHDGLPQRMDYSRVIAFFNGRDVHLTNRERQAVIDHAYVRGWRPARLAVALQISPQHARDLLRQVANKVFDRDRYQGIPRKKRKKAPAQPKTDKPPGSGKSAAGQLVARPLQTKASDTPLGKAA
;
A
#
# COMPACT_ATOMS: atom_id res chain seq x y z
N MET A 1 -10.05 -25.19 -19.64
CA MET A 1 -9.69 -25.35 -18.21
C MET A 1 -8.71 -24.25 -17.86
N ARG A 2 -9.08 -23.31 -16.98
CA ARG A 2 -8.19 -22.21 -16.59
C ARG A 2 -7.36 -22.70 -15.40
N HIS A 3 -6.05 -22.80 -15.59
CA HIS A 3 -5.13 -23.15 -14.52
C HIS A 3 -5.22 -22.07 -13.44
N ILE A 4 -5.73 -22.45 -12.26
CA ILE A 4 -5.53 -21.67 -11.04
C ILE A 4 -4.05 -21.82 -10.74
N THR A 5 -3.25 -20.83 -11.12
CA THR A 5 -1.88 -20.69 -10.66
C THR A 5 -1.96 -20.51 -9.15
N THR A 6 -1.72 -21.60 -8.41
CA THR A 6 -1.39 -21.54 -6.99
C THR A 6 -0.10 -20.74 -6.88
N HIS A 7 -0.26 -19.43 -6.63
CA HIS A 7 0.84 -18.52 -6.41
C HIS A 7 1.49 -18.94 -5.08
N THR A 8 2.46 -19.86 -5.13
CA THR A 8 3.37 -20.18 -4.03
C THR A 8 4.26 -18.97 -3.81
N THR A 9 3.66 -17.92 -3.26
CA THR A 9 4.30 -16.71 -2.76
C THR A 9 4.81 -17.06 -1.36
N PRO A 10 5.99 -16.59 -0.92
CA PRO A 10 6.46 -16.88 0.42
C PRO A 10 5.39 -16.49 1.42
N ALA A 11 5.09 -17.35 2.39
CA ALA A 11 4.22 -17.05 3.50
C ALA A 11 4.87 -15.96 4.37
N THR A 12 4.83 -14.70 3.93
CA THR A 12 5.33 -13.57 4.71
C THR A 12 4.49 -13.37 5.98
N GLY A 13 3.34 -14.07 6.10
CA GLY A 13 2.39 -13.89 7.20
C GLY A 13 1.80 -12.48 7.24
N LEU A 14 1.85 -11.76 6.12
CA LEU A 14 1.31 -10.41 5.96
C LEU A 14 0.08 -10.48 5.07
N ARG A 15 -1.03 -9.89 5.53
CA ARG A 15 -2.25 -9.68 4.74
C ARG A 15 -2.07 -8.54 3.75
N SER A 16 -2.79 -8.60 2.64
CA SER A 16 -2.95 -7.42 1.78
C SER A 16 -3.96 -6.44 2.38
N ILE A 17 -3.97 -5.18 1.91
CA ILE A 17 -4.85 -4.12 2.47
C ILE A 17 -6.33 -4.54 2.45
N ALA A 18 -6.80 -5.09 1.33
CA ALA A 18 -8.18 -5.54 1.14
C ALA A 18 -8.40 -7.06 1.38
N ASP A 19 -7.42 -7.75 1.94
CA ASP A 19 -7.53 -9.20 2.16
C ASP A 19 -8.39 -9.50 3.40
N THR A 20 -9.56 -10.09 3.15
CA THR A 20 -10.52 -10.53 4.17
C THR A 20 -10.54 -12.05 4.37
N SER A 21 -9.71 -12.81 3.66
CA SER A 21 -9.68 -14.29 3.71
C SER A 21 -9.32 -14.87 5.09
N TRP A 22 -8.80 -14.04 5.99
CA TRP A 22 -8.48 -14.41 7.37
C TRP A 22 -9.69 -14.41 8.30
N HIS A 23 -10.77 -13.65 8.01
CA HIS A 23 -11.93 -13.54 8.91
C HIS A 23 -12.59 -14.91 9.19
N PRO A 24 -12.84 -15.77 8.19
CA PRO A 24 -13.46 -17.08 8.43
C PRO A 24 -12.60 -18.05 9.25
N ARG A 25 -11.31 -17.75 9.43
CA ARG A 25 -10.38 -18.54 10.25
C ARG A 25 -10.29 -18.05 11.69
N GLY A 26 -11.05 -17.01 12.06
CA GLY A 26 -11.13 -16.50 13.42
C GLY A 26 -11.81 -17.49 14.35
N ALA A 27 -11.26 -17.68 15.56
CA ALA A 27 -11.90 -18.52 16.57
C ALA A 27 -13.28 -17.98 17.03
N CYS A 28 -13.51 -16.67 16.86
CA CYS A 28 -14.81 -16.03 17.11
C CYS A 28 -15.74 -16.04 15.88
N TYR A 29 -15.31 -16.58 14.75
CA TYR A 29 -16.12 -16.59 13.53
C TYR A 29 -17.32 -17.52 13.70
N GLY A 30 -18.52 -17.02 13.41
CA GLY A 30 -19.77 -17.77 13.55
C GLY A 30 -20.36 -17.79 14.96
N MET A 31 -19.76 -17.05 15.91
CA MET A 31 -20.39 -16.76 17.21
C MET A 31 -21.69 -15.96 17.01
N ASP A 32 -22.65 -16.18 17.91
CA ASP A 32 -23.88 -15.39 17.90
C ASP A 32 -23.57 -13.88 18.06
N PRO A 33 -24.25 -12.98 17.33
CA PRO A 33 -23.97 -11.55 17.41
C PRO A 33 -24.11 -10.96 18.82
N GLU A 34 -25.08 -11.41 19.61
CA GLU A 34 -25.33 -10.90 20.96
C GLU A 34 -24.20 -11.34 21.90
N GLU A 35 -23.81 -12.62 21.84
CA GLU A 35 -22.67 -13.16 22.58
C GLU A 35 -21.35 -12.47 22.20
N ALA A 36 -21.14 -12.24 20.89
CA ALA A 36 -19.95 -11.56 20.39
C ALA A 36 -19.86 -10.11 20.88
N ASP A 37 -20.99 -9.39 20.92
CA ASP A 37 -21.03 -8.02 21.41
C ASP A 37 -20.72 -7.96 22.92
N GLU A 38 -21.32 -8.82 23.73
CA GLU A 38 -21.06 -8.89 25.17
C GLU A 38 -19.58 -9.24 25.46
N LEU A 39 -19.02 -10.19 24.71
CA LEU A 39 -17.68 -10.70 24.96
C LEU A 39 -16.57 -9.78 24.42
N PHE A 40 -16.72 -9.25 23.21
CA PHE A 40 -15.68 -8.47 22.54
C PHE A 40 -15.84 -6.96 22.72
N PHE A 41 -16.99 -6.46 23.17
CA PHE A 41 -17.20 -5.05 23.52
C PHE A 41 -17.59 -4.85 25.00
N PRO A 42 -16.81 -5.41 25.95
CA PRO A 42 -17.14 -5.33 27.37
C PRO A 42 -16.94 -3.92 27.92
N ARG A 43 -17.62 -3.60 29.03
CA ARG A 43 -17.30 -2.37 29.77
C ARG A 43 -15.92 -2.50 30.42
N PRO A 44 -15.22 -1.39 30.70
CA PRO A 44 -13.85 -1.46 31.24
C PRO A 44 -13.67 -2.24 32.55
N ARG A 45 -14.74 -2.48 33.32
CA ARG A 45 -14.73 -3.20 34.60
C ARG A 45 -15.21 -4.65 34.51
N ASP A 46 -15.61 -5.12 33.33
CA ASP A 46 -16.15 -6.47 33.14
C ASP A 46 -14.98 -7.46 32.95
N LEU A 47 -14.26 -7.72 34.03
CA LEU A 47 -13.02 -8.51 34.00
C LEU A 47 -13.23 -9.95 33.52
N CYS A 48 -14.40 -10.54 33.80
CA CYS A 48 -14.74 -11.89 33.35
C CYS A 48 -14.81 -11.96 31.82
N ALA A 49 -15.58 -11.08 31.17
CA ALA A 49 -15.70 -11.02 29.72
C ALA A 49 -14.34 -10.71 29.05
N ILE A 50 -13.56 -9.78 29.63
CA ILE A 50 -12.20 -9.48 29.12
C ILE A 50 -11.29 -10.72 29.20
N ALA A 51 -11.32 -11.45 30.31
CA ALA A 51 -10.51 -12.66 30.49
C ALA A 51 -10.92 -13.77 29.51
N GLU A 52 -12.22 -13.95 29.31
CA GLU A 52 -12.78 -14.91 28.36
C GLU A 52 -12.42 -14.57 26.90
N ALA A 53 -12.60 -13.31 26.49
CA ALA A 53 -12.21 -12.84 25.16
C ALA A 53 -10.71 -13.03 24.90
N ARG A 54 -9.86 -12.76 25.91
CA ARG A 54 -8.42 -13.03 25.84
C ARG A 54 -8.12 -14.51 25.70
N SER A 55 -8.79 -15.37 26.45
CA SER A 55 -8.63 -16.83 26.38
C SER A 55 -8.96 -17.35 24.99
N LEU A 56 -10.05 -16.90 24.39
CA LEU A 56 -10.43 -17.23 23.03
C LEU A 56 -9.40 -16.72 22.01
N CYS A 57 -8.98 -15.46 22.14
CA CYS A 57 -7.98 -14.86 21.26
C CYS A 57 -6.60 -15.54 21.33
N SER A 58 -6.21 -16.08 22.49
CA SER A 58 -4.91 -16.72 22.69
C SER A 58 -4.70 -17.96 21.83
N ARG A 59 -5.79 -18.66 21.49
CA ARG A 59 -5.82 -19.87 20.66
C ARG A 59 -6.18 -19.58 19.20
N CYS A 60 -6.48 -18.32 18.87
CA CYS A 60 -6.94 -17.93 17.53
C CYS A 60 -5.76 -17.89 16.53
N PRO A 61 -5.82 -18.62 15.41
CA PRO A 61 -4.70 -18.70 14.45
C PRO A 61 -4.48 -17.37 13.70
N VAL A 62 -5.49 -16.50 13.63
CA VAL A 62 -5.44 -15.20 12.95
C VAL A 62 -5.29 -14.02 13.89
N ARG A 63 -4.86 -14.26 15.15
CA ARG A 63 -4.69 -13.21 16.17
C ARG A 63 -3.88 -12.01 15.67
N ARG A 64 -2.76 -12.27 14.98
CA ARG A 64 -1.88 -11.23 14.40
C ARG A 64 -2.57 -10.44 13.30
N ASP A 65 -3.28 -11.12 12.40
CA ASP A 65 -4.01 -10.46 11.30
C ASP A 65 -5.16 -9.61 11.83
N CYS A 66 -5.89 -10.10 12.84
CA CYS A 66 -6.93 -9.38 13.56
C CYS A 66 -6.40 -8.10 14.22
N LEU A 67 -5.27 -8.17 14.95
CA LEU A 67 -4.65 -6.99 15.54
C LEU A 67 -4.19 -5.99 14.46
N ASN A 68 -3.52 -6.47 13.41
CA ASN A 68 -3.10 -5.61 12.30
C ASN A 68 -4.30 -4.97 11.59
N HIS A 69 -5.44 -5.66 11.49
CA HIS A 69 -6.67 -5.10 10.97
C HIS A 69 -7.17 -3.93 11.81
N ALA A 70 -7.24 -4.10 13.12
CA ALA A 70 -7.66 -3.03 14.02
C ALA A 70 -6.71 -1.81 13.98
N LEU A 71 -5.40 -2.05 13.94
CA LEU A 71 -4.39 -0.98 13.90
C LEU A 71 -4.43 -0.20 12.58
N GLU A 72 -4.43 -0.90 11.45
CA GLU A 72 -4.34 -0.27 10.13
C GLU A 72 -5.63 0.50 9.75
N ASN A 73 -6.79 0.10 10.29
CA ASN A 73 -8.07 0.79 10.10
C ASN A 73 -8.42 1.76 11.23
N GLY A 74 -7.54 1.95 12.23
CA GLY A 74 -7.80 2.89 13.33
C GLY A 74 -8.95 2.48 14.25
N ILE A 75 -9.28 1.18 14.33
CA ILE A 75 -10.37 0.66 15.16
C ILE A 75 -9.96 0.71 16.63
N LYS A 76 -10.69 1.50 17.42
CA LYS A 76 -10.37 1.77 18.84
C LYS A 76 -11.21 0.96 19.81
N GLU A 77 -12.48 0.72 19.51
CA GLU A 77 -13.37 -0.01 20.41
C GLU A 77 -13.16 -1.52 20.35
N GLY A 78 -13.62 -2.20 21.40
CA GLY A 78 -13.60 -3.64 21.52
C GLY A 78 -12.22 -4.30 21.69
N THR A 79 -12.25 -5.61 21.83
CA THR A 79 -11.10 -6.49 22.00
C THR A 79 -10.69 -7.07 20.65
N TRP A 80 -9.50 -6.68 20.17
CA TRP A 80 -8.96 -7.13 18.87
C TRP A 80 -7.60 -7.77 19.08
N GLY A 81 -7.39 -8.96 18.51
CA GLY A 81 -6.16 -9.73 18.70
C GLY A 81 -5.83 -10.03 20.17
N GLY A 82 -6.85 -10.07 21.04
CA GLY A 82 -6.71 -10.27 22.48
C GLY A 82 -6.27 -9.02 23.26
N LEU A 83 -6.34 -7.83 22.66
CA LEU A 83 -6.05 -6.55 23.33
C LEU A 83 -7.31 -5.71 23.41
N THR A 84 -7.63 -5.24 24.61
CA THR A 84 -8.68 -4.24 24.85
C THR A 84 -8.28 -2.88 24.26
N LYS A 85 -9.22 -1.94 24.16
CA LYS A 85 -8.97 -0.54 23.76
C LYS A 85 -7.80 0.09 24.52
N ALA A 86 -7.77 -0.06 25.84
CA ALA A 86 -6.75 0.55 26.70
C ALA A 86 -5.35 -0.03 26.41
N GLU A 87 -5.26 -1.34 26.25
CA GLU A 87 -4.01 -2.05 25.96
C GLU A 87 -3.52 -1.84 24.53
N ARG A 88 -4.45 -1.61 23.59
CA ARG A 88 -4.15 -1.35 22.18
C ARG A 88 -3.73 0.10 21.93
N ARG A 89 -3.98 1.03 22.86
CA ARG A 89 -3.63 2.46 22.69
C ARG A 89 -2.15 2.70 22.41
N PRO A 90 -1.17 2.14 23.16
CA PRO A 90 0.24 2.31 22.85
C PRO A 90 0.64 1.80 21.45
N TRP A 91 -0.07 0.79 20.94
CA TRP A 91 0.17 0.24 19.61
C TRP A 91 -0.28 1.21 18.52
N HIS A 92 -1.44 1.86 18.70
CA HIS A 92 -1.90 2.93 17.81
C HIS A 92 -0.94 4.12 17.83
N ASP A 93 -0.51 4.54 19.03
CA ASP A 93 0.40 5.68 19.20
C ASP A 93 1.78 5.41 18.58
N GLY A 94 2.27 4.17 18.68
CA GLY A 94 3.54 3.74 18.09
C GLY A 94 3.48 3.36 16.60
N LEU A 95 2.29 3.13 16.04
CA LEU A 95 2.11 2.62 14.68
C LEU A 95 2.82 3.47 13.62
N PRO A 96 2.77 4.82 13.64
CA PRO A 96 3.44 5.64 12.62
C PRO A 96 4.96 5.45 12.57
N GLN A 97 5.57 5.05 13.69
CA GLN A 97 7.02 4.84 13.82
C GLN A 97 7.44 3.37 13.69
N ARG A 98 6.48 2.43 13.60
CA ARG A 98 6.77 1.02 13.38
C ARG A 98 7.64 0.86 12.12
N MET A 99 8.75 0.15 12.27
CA MET A 99 9.61 -0.26 11.18
C MET A 99 9.65 -1.78 11.10
N ASP A 100 8.81 -2.35 10.23
CA ASP A 100 8.86 -3.78 9.90
C ASP A 100 9.38 -3.96 8.46
N TYR A 101 10.63 -4.38 8.34
CA TYR A 101 11.26 -4.60 7.04
C TYR A 101 10.59 -5.70 6.22
N SER A 102 9.87 -6.64 6.84
CA SER A 102 9.13 -7.67 6.09
C SER A 102 8.03 -7.04 5.22
N ARG A 103 7.41 -5.93 5.66
CA ARG A 103 6.43 -5.17 4.89
C ARG A 103 7.08 -4.39 3.75
N VAL A 104 8.24 -3.78 4.00
CA VAL A 104 9.03 -3.10 2.96
C VAL A 104 9.44 -4.08 1.86
N ILE A 105 9.89 -5.29 2.23
CA ILE A 105 10.25 -6.35 1.29
C ILE A 105 9.01 -6.85 0.53
N ALA A 106 7.90 -7.09 1.24
CA ALA A 106 6.65 -7.50 0.61
C ALA A 106 6.16 -6.51 -0.45
N PHE A 107 6.27 -5.20 -0.18
CA PHE A 107 6.00 -4.14 -1.14
C PHE A 107 6.86 -4.27 -2.41
N PHE A 108 8.18 -4.43 -2.25
CA PHE A 108 9.07 -4.59 -3.41
C PHE A 108 8.84 -5.88 -4.20
N ASN A 109 8.27 -6.90 -3.56
CA ASN A 109 7.81 -8.14 -4.20
C ASN A 109 6.43 -8.01 -4.85
N GLY A 110 5.88 -6.79 -4.93
CA GLY A 110 4.61 -6.50 -5.61
C GLY A 110 3.37 -6.78 -4.77
N ARG A 111 3.52 -6.97 -3.45
CA ARG A 111 2.36 -7.15 -2.55
C ARG A 111 1.80 -5.80 -2.12
N ASP A 112 0.48 -5.70 -2.13
CA ASP A 112 -0.24 -4.52 -1.64
C ASP A 112 -0.42 -4.60 -0.12
N VAL A 113 0.55 -4.08 0.62
CA VAL A 113 0.59 -4.10 2.09
C VAL A 113 0.46 -2.69 2.66
N HIS A 114 -0.17 -2.55 3.82
CA HIS A 114 -0.21 -1.28 4.52
C HIS A 114 1.19 -0.91 5.02
N LEU A 115 1.68 0.24 4.58
CA LEU A 115 2.95 0.83 4.97
C LEU A 115 2.72 2.02 5.90
N THR A 116 3.39 2.01 7.05
CA THR A 116 3.46 3.16 7.95
C THR A 116 4.30 4.28 7.35
N ASN A 117 4.32 5.47 7.97
CA ASN A 117 5.13 6.59 7.52
C ASN A 117 6.62 6.22 7.45
N ARG A 118 7.12 5.53 8.49
CA ARG A 118 8.51 5.07 8.58
C ARG A 118 8.84 4.02 7.52
N GLU A 119 7.97 3.04 7.31
CA GLU A 119 8.11 2.01 6.28
C GLU A 119 8.06 2.61 4.86
N ARG A 120 7.15 3.57 4.62
CA ARG A 120 7.05 4.30 3.35
C ARG A 120 8.32 5.10 3.06
N GLN A 121 8.91 5.75 4.07
CA GLN A 121 10.19 6.43 3.89
C GLN A 121 11.30 5.44 3.51
N ALA A 122 11.36 4.26 4.15
CA ALA A 122 12.33 3.23 3.79
C ALA A 122 12.16 2.72 2.35
N VAL A 123 10.92 2.58 1.88
CA VAL A 123 10.61 2.28 0.47
C VAL A 123 11.13 3.37 -0.46
N ILE A 124 10.91 4.65 -0.14
CA ILE A 124 11.36 5.78 -0.96
C ILE A 124 12.89 5.83 -1.02
N ASP A 125 13.57 5.67 0.10
CA ASP A 125 15.03 5.66 0.17
C ASP A 125 15.62 4.50 -0.66
N HIS A 126 15.04 3.30 -0.55
CA HIS A 126 15.45 2.15 -1.37
C HIS A 126 15.15 2.34 -2.86
N ALA A 127 14.00 2.94 -3.20
CA ALA A 127 13.64 3.23 -4.58
C ALA A 127 14.62 4.21 -5.23
N TYR A 128 15.09 5.21 -4.48
CA TYR A 128 16.13 6.13 -4.92
C TYR A 128 17.45 5.40 -5.22
N VAL A 129 17.92 4.55 -4.29
CA VAL A 129 19.15 3.76 -4.48
C VAL A 129 19.04 2.82 -5.69
N ARG A 130 17.85 2.26 -5.94
CA ARG A 130 17.56 1.43 -7.12
C ARG A 130 17.37 2.23 -8.42
N GLY A 131 17.52 3.55 -8.40
CA GLY A 131 17.38 4.41 -9.57
C GLY A 131 15.96 4.48 -10.13
N TRP A 132 14.94 4.33 -9.29
CA TRP A 132 13.55 4.41 -9.74
C TRP A 132 13.22 5.78 -10.31
N ARG A 133 12.50 5.79 -11.44
CA ARG A 133 11.93 7.02 -12.00
C ARG A 133 10.72 7.46 -11.16
N PRO A 134 10.45 8.78 -11.05
CA PRO A 134 9.31 9.28 -10.28
C PRO A 134 7.95 8.66 -10.67
N ALA A 135 7.72 8.41 -11.97
CA ALA A 135 6.48 7.77 -12.44
C ALA A 135 6.30 6.35 -11.88
N ARG A 136 7.37 5.56 -11.76
CA ARG A 136 7.33 4.21 -11.19
C ARG A 136 7.01 4.27 -9.70
N LEU A 137 7.64 5.19 -8.96
CA LEU A 137 7.37 5.38 -7.54
C LEU A 137 5.93 5.85 -7.30
N ALA A 138 5.43 6.75 -8.13
CA ALA A 138 4.07 7.28 -8.06
C ALA A 138 3.02 6.17 -8.15
N VAL A 139 3.15 5.30 -9.16
CA VAL A 139 2.27 4.14 -9.35
C VAL A 139 2.38 3.17 -8.17
N ALA A 140 3.61 2.84 -7.75
CA ALA A 140 3.82 1.85 -6.70
C ALA A 140 3.26 2.29 -5.34
N LEU A 141 3.41 3.57 -4.98
CA LEU A 141 2.93 4.12 -3.69
C LEU A 141 1.53 4.74 -3.76
N GLN A 142 0.88 4.72 -4.93
CA GLN A 142 -0.41 5.36 -5.20
C GLN A 142 -0.42 6.86 -4.80
N ILE A 143 0.58 7.60 -5.27
CA ILE A 143 0.76 9.05 -5.01
C ILE A 143 0.88 9.84 -6.32
N SER A 144 0.73 11.16 -6.26
CA SER A 144 0.87 12.00 -7.46
C SER A 144 2.31 11.97 -8.02
N PRO A 145 2.50 12.06 -9.36
CA PRO A 145 3.82 12.13 -9.96
C PRO A 145 4.65 13.34 -9.51
N GLN A 146 3.99 14.45 -9.16
CA GLN A 146 4.64 15.62 -8.56
C GLN A 146 5.22 15.27 -7.20
N HIS A 147 4.41 14.70 -6.31
CA HIS A 147 4.84 14.33 -4.97
C HIS A 147 5.99 13.30 -5.00
N ALA A 148 5.90 12.29 -5.88
CA ALA A 148 6.97 11.32 -6.07
C ALA A 148 8.31 11.97 -6.52
N ARG A 149 8.26 13.00 -7.39
CA ARG A 149 9.46 13.77 -7.78
C ARG A 149 10.06 14.50 -6.60
N ASP A 150 9.22 15.15 -5.79
CA ASP A 150 9.68 15.92 -4.64
C ASP A 150 10.31 15.01 -3.57
N LEU A 151 9.70 13.85 -3.31
CA LEU A 151 10.25 12.84 -2.40
C LEU A 151 11.63 12.35 -2.86
N LEU A 152 11.78 11.97 -4.13
CA LEU A 152 13.07 11.53 -4.67
C LEU A 152 14.13 12.65 -4.65
N ARG A 153 13.72 13.92 -4.85
CA ARG A 153 14.61 15.07 -4.70
C ARG A 153 15.05 15.25 -3.24
N GLN A 154 14.14 15.12 -2.29
CA GLN A 154 14.48 15.19 -0.86
C GLN A 154 15.48 14.10 -0.47
N VAL A 155 15.30 12.87 -0.94
CA VAL A 155 16.28 11.79 -0.71
C VAL A 155 17.64 12.10 -1.34
N ALA A 156 17.66 12.61 -2.58
CA ALA A 156 18.89 13.02 -3.24
C ALA A 156 19.65 14.10 -2.43
N ASN A 157 18.93 15.07 -1.87
CA ASN A 157 19.52 16.11 -1.02
C ASN A 157 20.06 15.51 0.28
N LYS A 158 19.30 14.62 0.96
CA LYS A 158 19.78 13.93 2.17
C LYS A 158 21.07 13.13 1.92
N VAL A 159 21.15 12.42 0.79
CA VAL A 159 22.35 11.69 0.39
C VAL A 159 23.50 12.64 0.08
N PHE A 160 23.23 13.74 -0.63
CA PHE A 160 24.24 14.74 -0.92
C PHE A 160 24.80 15.38 0.35
N ASP A 161 23.95 15.74 1.31
CA ASP A 161 24.36 16.33 2.59
C ASP A 161 25.19 15.33 3.39
N ARG A 162 24.76 14.06 3.48
CA ARG A 162 25.53 12.99 4.10
C ARG A 162 26.92 12.86 3.48
N ASP A 163 27.00 12.75 2.15
CA ASP A 163 28.26 12.58 1.43
C ASP A 163 29.20 13.77 1.65
N ARG A 164 28.65 14.99 1.71
CA ARG A 164 29.41 16.20 2.05
C ARG A 164 30.01 16.12 3.45
N TYR A 165 29.23 15.69 4.45
CA TYR A 165 29.73 15.52 5.83
C TYR A 165 30.73 14.36 5.95
N GLN A 166 30.59 13.31 5.15
CA GLN A 166 31.50 12.17 5.12
C GLN A 166 32.76 12.40 4.25
N GLY A 167 32.92 13.59 3.65
CA GLY A 167 34.06 13.92 2.80
C GLY A 167 34.10 13.11 1.49
N ILE A 168 32.99 12.51 1.08
CA ILE A 168 32.91 11.70 -0.13
C ILE A 168 33.04 12.61 -1.36
N PRO A 169 34.06 12.41 -2.22
CA PRO A 169 34.28 13.27 -3.38
C PRO A 169 33.09 13.22 -4.35
N ARG A 170 32.59 14.39 -4.76
CA ARG A 170 31.57 14.43 -5.82
C ARG A 170 32.17 13.91 -7.13
N LYS A 171 31.55 12.89 -7.73
CA LYS A 171 31.82 12.55 -9.13
C LYS A 171 31.46 13.75 -10.00
N LYS A 172 32.47 14.40 -10.60
CA LYS A 172 32.25 15.44 -11.61
C LYS A 172 31.44 14.84 -12.76
N ARG A 173 30.27 15.40 -13.07
CA ARG A 173 29.54 15.04 -14.30
C ARG A 173 30.45 15.39 -15.48
N LYS A 174 30.88 14.38 -16.26
CA LYS A 174 31.48 14.64 -17.57
C LYS A 174 30.42 15.37 -18.41
N LYS A 175 30.72 16.59 -18.85
CA LYS A 175 29.89 17.33 -19.79
C LYS A 175 29.77 16.46 -21.04
N ALA A 176 28.56 16.06 -21.41
CA ALA A 176 28.36 15.44 -22.71
C ALA A 176 28.85 16.42 -23.80
N PRO A 177 29.52 15.96 -24.87
CA PRO A 177 29.86 16.83 -25.99
C PRO A 177 28.60 17.55 -26.47
N ALA A 178 28.72 18.85 -26.75
CA ALA A 178 27.64 19.61 -27.35
C ALA A 178 27.19 18.89 -28.63
N GLN A 179 25.91 18.51 -28.73
CA GLN A 179 25.38 18.02 -29.99
C GLN A 179 25.51 19.14 -31.03
N PRO A 180 26.05 18.87 -32.23
CA PRO A 180 26.14 19.87 -33.28
C PRO A 180 24.73 20.36 -33.60
N LYS A 181 24.56 21.69 -33.66
CA LYS A 181 23.34 22.32 -34.11
C LYS A 181 23.13 21.90 -35.56
N THR A 182 22.13 21.07 -35.83
CA THR A 182 21.69 20.83 -37.21
C THR A 182 20.93 22.06 -37.66
N ASP A 183 21.48 22.77 -38.64
CA ASP A 183 20.82 23.90 -39.27
C ASP A 183 19.48 23.48 -39.87
N LYS A 184 18.44 24.23 -39.52
CA LYS A 184 17.09 24.09 -40.06
C LYS A 184 17.08 24.75 -41.45
N PRO A 185 16.71 24.06 -42.54
CA PRO A 185 16.54 24.74 -43.83
C PRO A 185 15.27 25.62 -43.80
N PRO A 186 15.25 26.71 -44.59
CA PRO A 186 14.12 27.65 -44.61
C PRO A 186 12.93 27.04 -45.37
N GLY A 187 11.73 27.45 -44.96
CA GLY A 187 10.48 26.94 -45.49
C GLY A 187 10.16 27.39 -46.92
N SER A 188 9.41 26.55 -47.62
CA SER A 188 8.61 26.90 -48.80
C SER A 188 7.15 26.50 -48.52
N GLY A 189 6.24 27.43 -48.69
CA GLY A 189 4.84 27.31 -48.28
C GLY A 189 3.90 26.62 -49.27
N LYS A 190 2.70 26.36 -48.73
CA LYS A 190 1.36 26.15 -49.32
C LYS A 190 1.14 24.96 -50.26
N SER A 191 0.29 24.03 -49.83
CA SER A 191 -0.86 23.60 -50.65
C SER A 191 -2.01 23.00 -49.82
N ALA A 192 -3.19 23.50 -50.17
CA ALA A 192 -4.55 22.94 -50.16
C ALA A 192 -5.10 22.08 -49.02
N ALA A 193 -6.32 22.44 -48.64
CA ALA A 193 -7.23 21.74 -47.76
C ALA A 193 -7.57 20.32 -48.23
N GLY A 194 -7.65 19.40 -47.28
CA GLY A 194 -8.21 18.06 -47.44
C GLY A 194 -8.69 17.56 -46.08
N GLN A 195 -9.98 17.76 -45.79
CA GLN A 195 -10.69 17.21 -44.64
C GLN A 195 -10.51 15.68 -44.60
N LEU A 196 -10.01 15.15 -43.48
CA LEU A 196 -10.15 13.74 -43.15
C LEU A 196 -11.04 13.61 -41.91
N VAL A 197 -12.20 13.03 -42.19
CA VAL A 197 -13.36 12.83 -41.33
C VAL A 197 -13.02 11.93 -40.13
N ALA A 198 -13.43 12.38 -38.95
CA ALA A 198 -13.40 11.58 -37.73
C ALA A 198 -14.29 10.34 -37.87
N ARG A 199 -13.71 9.16 -37.68
CA ARG A 199 -14.42 7.87 -37.72
C ARG A 199 -15.07 7.61 -36.36
N PRO A 200 -16.40 7.43 -36.26
CA PRO A 200 -17.06 7.16 -34.98
C PRO A 200 -16.73 5.75 -34.47
N LEU A 201 -16.33 5.64 -33.20
CA LEU A 201 -16.31 4.37 -32.47
C LEU A 201 -17.75 4.03 -32.09
N GLN A 202 -18.33 3.02 -32.73
CA GLN A 202 -19.61 2.45 -32.32
C GLN A 202 -19.43 1.70 -31.00
N THR A 203 -20.04 2.21 -29.94
CA THR A 203 -20.33 1.48 -28.71
C THR A 203 -21.50 0.54 -28.98
N LYS A 204 -21.28 -0.78 -28.93
CA LYS A 204 -22.39 -1.73 -28.80
C LYS A 204 -22.70 -1.89 -27.31
N ALA A 205 -23.78 -1.25 -26.89
CA ALA A 205 -24.52 -1.62 -25.69
C ALA A 205 -25.17 -2.98 -25.93
N SER A 206 -25.02 -3.90 -24.98
CA SER A 206 -25.84 -5.10 -24.88
C SER A 206 -26.66 -4.97 -23.60
N ASP A 207 -27.86 -4.42 -23.75
CA ASP A 207 -28.95 -4.59 -22.81
C ASP A 207 -29.46 -6.03 -22.90
N THR A 208 -29.74 -6.64 -21.75
CA THR A 208 -30.65 -7.79 -21.66
C THR A 208 -31.45 -7.65 -20.35
N PRO A 209 -32.78 -7.86 -20.38
CA PRO A 209 -33.70 -7.25 -19.43
C PRO A 209 -33.94 -8.08 -18.16
N LEU A 210 -34.44 -7.39 -17.13
CA LEU A 210 -35.01 -7.95 -15.90
C LEU A 210 -36.12 -8.98 -16.20
N GLY A 211 -36.09 -10.09 -15.46
CA GLY A 211 -37.25 -10.93 -15.16
C GLY A 211 -37.44 -11.03 -13.65
N LYS A 212 -38.54 -10.48 -13.14
CA LYS A 212 -39.05 -10.68 -11.77
C LYS A 212 -39.79 -12.01 -11.69
N ALA A 213 -39.68 -12.74 -10.58
CA ALA A 213 -40.78 -13.50 -9.99
C ALA A 213 -40.42 -14.01 -8.58
N ALA A 214 -41.35 -13.76 -7.66
CA ALA A 214 -41.68 -14.43 -6.39
C ALA A 214 -40.58 -14.61 -5.31
#